data_AF-A0A1T4N963-F1
#
_entry.id   AF-A0A1T4N963-F1
#
_cell.length_a   1.000
_cell.length_b   1.000
_cell.length_c   1.000
_cell.angle_alpha   90.00
_cell.angle_beta   90.00
_cell.angle_gamma   90.00
#
_symmetry.space_group_name_H-M   'P 1'
#
loop_
_entity.id
_entity.type
_entity.pdbx_description
1 polymer ?
#
loop_
_entity_poly.entity_id
_entity_poly.type
_entity_poly.pdbx_seq_one_letter_code
_entity_poly.pdbx_strand_id
1 'polypeptide(L)'
;MLGRRITTIVTHDILYGSSGYLRTEVRGVSREEEVHVVNEAAPDLCGFLVDYPSVPWSVDRDQLWNLVSHLESTIPAVGVFVDQPLGLVAELADEVLDVVELHGSEENPYITFLRELVDVPIVQAFLVAGPDDIRKANESKADFVLLDGDWRRDEAFDWSLIEGLRRPFMLSGGLGADNVAAAVEDLRPWGVSMGSRLDVGGTKSLELVSAALAAARGAEQRG
;
A
#
# COMPACT_ATOMS: atom_id res chain seq x y z
N MET A 1 -12.63 14.86 -14.79
CA MET A 1 -13.22 15.38 -13.53
C MET A 1 -14.40 14.57 -12.99
N LEU A 2 -15.17 13.79 -13.77
CA LEU A 2 -16.21 12.90 -13.20
C LEU A 2 -15.63 11.63 -12.54
N GLY A 3 -14.56 11.05 -13.11
CA GLY A 3 -13.93 9.82 -12.59
C GLY A 3 -13.36 9.95 -11.17
N ARG A 4 -12.68 11.07 -10.87
CA ARG A 4 -12.09 11.30 -9.54
C ARG A 4 -13.11 11.35 -8.40
N ARG A 5 -14.34 11.81 -8.64
CA ARG A 5 -15.39 11.78 -7.60
C ARG A 5 -15.85 10.37 -7.27
N ILE A 6 -15.78 9.45 -8.23
CA ILE A 6 -16.14 8.04 -8.02
C ILE A 6 -15.02 7.34 -7.26
N THR A 7 -13.77 7.51 -7.68
CA THR A 7 -12.62 6.90 -6.97
C THR A 7 -12.52 7.40 -5.54
N THR A 8 -12.75 8.68 -5.25
CA THR A 8 -12.77 9.18 -3.86
C THR A 8 -13.80 8.47 -2.97
N ILE A 9 -15.00 8.16 -3.47
CA ILE A 9 -16.02 7.43 -2.69
C ILE A 9 -15.56 5.99 -2.46
N VAL A 10 -15.05 5.33 -3.50
CA VAL A 10 -14.52 3.97 -3.42
C VAL A 10 -13.38 3.91 -2.41
N THR A 11 -12.41 4.81 -2.48
CA THR A 11 -11.30 4.90 -1.52
C THR A 11 -11.82 5.09 -0.11
N HIS A 12 -12.80 5.98 0.09
CA HIS A 12 -13.37 6.20 1.40
C HIS A 12 -14.07 4.94 1.95
N ASP A 13 -14.85 4.25 1.13
CA ASP A 13 -15.54 3.02 1.51
C ASP A 13 -14.57 1.87 1.80
N ILE A 14 -13.50 1.73 1.01
CA ILE A 14 -12.46 0.74 1.22
C ILE A 14 -11.71 1.05 2.53
N LEU A 15 -11.20 2.27 2.69
CA LEU A 15 -10.31 2.60 3.81
C LEU A 15 -11.07 2.82 5.13
N TYR A 16 -12.20 3.52 5.10
CA TYR A 16 -12.93 3.94 6.30
C TYR A 16 -14.27 3.21 6.49
N GLY A 17 -14.69 2.39 5.53
CA GLY A 17 -15.91 1.62 5.64
C GLY A 17 -15.90 0.68 6.84
N SER A 18 -17.05 0.59 7.52
CA SER A 18 -17.23 -0.27 8.71
C SER A 18 -17.25 -1.78 8.40
N SER A 19 -17.06 -2.16 7.14
CA SER A 19 -16.99 -3.55 6.72
C SER A 19 -15.76 -4.20 7.37
N GLY A 20 -15.96 -5.32 8.07
CA GLY A 20 -14.90 -6.01 8.81
C GLY A 20 -13.94 -6.83 7.95
N TYR A 21 -13.79 -6.50 6.65
CA TYR A 21 -13.06 -7.32 5.71
C TYR A 21 -11.56 -7.02 5.63
N LEU A 22 -10.74 -7.96 5.14
CA LEU A 22 -9.32 -7.73 4.96
C LEU A 22 -9.07 -6.98 3.65
N ARG A 23 -8.37 -5.84 3.71
CA ARG A 23 -7.97 -5.09 2.51
C ARG A 23 -6.69 -5.66 1.93
N THR A 24 -6.60 -5.66 0.61
CA THR A 24 -5.46 -6.19 -0.14
C THR A 24 -4.89 -5.14 -1.07
N GLU A 25 -3.59 -4.91 -0.97
CA GLU A 25 -2.84 -4.06 -1.89
C GLU A 25 -1.83 -4.89 -2.68
N VAL A 26 -1.75 -4.64 -3.99
CA VAL A 26 -0.65 -5.09 -4.85
C VAL A 26 0.24 -3.88 -5.14
N ARG A 27 1.50 -3.93 -4.69
CA ARG A 27 2.46 -2.81 -4.84
C ARG A 27 3.60 -3.12 -5.79
N GLY A 28 4.30 -2.07 -6.21
CA GLY A 28 5.46 -2.16 -7.09
C GLY A 28 5.08 -2.42 -8.55
N VAL A 29 3.93 -1.90 -8.98
CA VAL A 29 3.48 -1.94 -10.37
C VAL A 29 4.19 -0.83 -11.14
N SER A 30 4.77 -1.18 -12.30
CA SER A 30 5.54 -0.24 -13.12
C SER A 30 5.33 -0.40 -14.63
N ARG A 31 4.56 -1.41 -15.05
CA ARG A 31 4.30 -1.71 -16.47
C ARG A 31 2.81 -1.85 -16.74
N GLU A 32 2.40 -1.53 -17.96
CA GLU A 32 1.00 -1.62 -18.37
C GLU A 32 0.46 -3.06 -18.31
N GLU A 33 1.28 -4.05 -18.66
CA GLU A 33 0.95 -5.48 -18.54
C GLU A 33 0.67 -5.89 -17.08
N GLU A 34 1.35 -5.27 -16.11
CA GLU A 34 1.13 -5.51 -14.69
C GLU A 34 -0.16 -4.86 -14.20
N VAL A 35 -0.53 -3.70 -14.77
CA VAL A 35 -1.85 -3.07 -14.53
C VAL A 35 -2.98 -3.98 -15.01
N HIS A 36 -2.81 -4.68 -16.13
CA HIS A 36 -3.80 -5.65 -16.62
C HIS A 36 -3.96 -6.83 -15.65
N VAL A 37 -2.85 -7.33 -15.11
CA VAL A 37 -2.86 -8.36 -14.06
C VAL A 37 -3.59 -7.87 -12.81
N VAL A 38 -3.33 -6.63 -12.37
CA VAL A 38 -4.02 -6.03 -11.23
C VAL A 38 -5.52 -5.88 -11.48
N ASN A 39 -5.92 -5.37 -12.64
CA ASN A 39 -7.33 -5.24 -13.01
C ASN A 39 -8.05 -6.59 -13.01
N GLU A 40 -7.42 -7.64 -13.53
CA GLU A 40 -8.00 -8.98 -13.57
C GLU A 40 -8.09 -9.62 -12.18
N ALA A 41 -7.07 -9.46 -11.34
CA ALA A 41 -7.03 -10.02 -10.00
C ALA A 41 -7.89 -9.23 -8.98
N ALA A 42 -8.16 -7.95 -9.28
CA ALA A 42 -8.99 -7.03 -8.51
C ALA A 42 -8.64 -6.98 -7.01
N PRO A 43 -7.41 -6.56 -6.63
CA PRO A 43 -7.11 -6.18 -5.24
C PRO A 43 -7.90 -4.91 -4.86
N ASP A 44 -7.87 -4.57 -3.57
CA ASP A 44 -8.52 -3.35 -3.08
C ASP A 44 -7.71 -2.09 -3.38
N LEU A 45 -6.40 -2.18 -3.57
CA LEU A 45 -5.49 -1.05 -3.78
C LEU A 45 -4.34 -1.45 -4.74
N CYS A 46 -3.82 -0.48 -5.49
CA CYS A 46 -2.67 -0.67 -6.38
C CYS A 46 -1.57 0.38 -6.13
N GLY A 47 -0.36 -0.08 -5.78
CA GLY A 47 0.75 0.78 -5.36
C GLY A 47 1.83 1.00 -6.42
N PHE A 48 2.18 2.26 -6.65
CA PHE A 48 3.21 2.73 -7.59
C PHE A 48 4.33 3.46 -6.84
N LEU A 49 5.58 3.01 -6.98
CA LEU A 49 6.74 3.72 -6.40
C LEU A 49 7.12 4.89 -7.31
N VAL A 50 7.10 6.11 -6.77
CA VAL A 50 7.26 7.33 -7.58
C VAL A 50 8.62 8.00 -7.36
N ASP A 51 9.27 8.36 -8.46
CA ASP A 51 10.49 9.19 -8.51
C ASP A 51 11.64 8.70 -7.60
N TYR A 52 11.86 7.39 -7.56
CA TYR A 52 12.94 6.72 -6.82
C TYR A 52 13.88 5.90 -7.73
N PRO A 53 14.75 6.54 -8.54
CA PRO A 53 15.45 5.90 -9.66
C PRO A 53 16.40 4.75 -9.31
N SER A 54 16.80 4.61 -8.05
CA SER A 54 17.62 3.47 -7.60
C SER A 54 16.85 2.15 -7.57
N VAL A 55 15.53 2.19 -7.73
CA VAL A 55 14.66 1.00 -7.74
C VAL A 55 14.12 0.78 -9.16
N PRO A 56 14.31 -0.42 -9.76
CA PRO A 56 13.95 -0.67 -11.17
C PRO A 56 12.47 -0.51 -11.51
N TRP A 57 11.58 -0.71 -10.54
CA TRP A 57 10.13 -0.56 -10.69
C TRP A 57 9.62 0.79 -10.18
N SER A 58 10.51 1.78 -10.05
CA SER A 58 10.09 3.17 -9.87
C SER A 58 9.56 3.73 -11.18
N VAL A 59 8.48 4.50 -11.09
CA VAL A 59 7.89 5.23 -12.22
C VAL A 59 8.12 6.73 -12.07
N ASP A 60 8.24 7.42 -13.19
CA ASP A 60 8.16 8.87 -13.23
C ASP A 60 6.70 9.35 -13.31
N ARG A 61 6.48 10.66 -13.29
CA ARG A 61 5.15 11.28 -13.37
C ARG A 61 4.37 10.88 -14.62
N ASP A 62 5.01 10.91 -15.80
CA ASP A 62 4.32 10.64 -17.06
C ASP A 62 3.92 9.16 -17.15
N GLN A 63 4.80 8.27 -16.69
CA GLN A 63 4.53 6.84 -16.57
C GLN A 63 3.40 6.57 -15.57
N LEU A 64 3.43 7.20 -14.39
CA LEU A 64 2.36 7.06 -13.39
C LEU A 64 1.00 7.45 -13.96
N TRP A 65 0.91 8.60 -14.63
CA TRP A 65 -0.31 9.04 -15.31
C TRP A 65 -0.79 8.04 -16.36
N ASN A 66 0.12 7.51 -17.19
CA ASN A 66 -0.24 6.51 -18.18
C ASN A 66 -0.76 5.23 -17.52
N LEU A 67 -0.06 4.68 -16.52
CA LEU A 67 -0.44 3.44 -15.85
C LEU A 67 -1.79 3.58 -15.13
N VAL A 68 -1.99 4.64 -14.35
CA VAL A 68 -3.25 4.90 -13.64
C VAL A 68 -4.42 5.11 -14.61
N SER A 69 -4.18 5.67 -15.81
CA SER A 69 -5.24 5.81 -16.82
C SER A 69 -5.78 4.47 -17.37
N HIS A 70 -5.02 3.37 -17.19
CA HIS A 70 -5.42 2.01 -17.56
C HIS A 70 -5.91 1.19 -16.35
N LEU A 71 -5.81 1.72 -15.13
CA LEU A 71 -6.26 1.05 -13.91
C LEU A 71 -7.79 1.15 -13.80
N GLU A 72 -8.43 0.05 -13.40
CA GLU A 72 -9.87 0.03 -13.17
C GLU A 72 -10.26 1.06 -12.09
N SER A 73 -11.30 1.86 -12.36
CA SER A 73 -11.72 2.95 -11.46
C SER A 73 -12.25 2.49 -10.09
N THR A 74 -12.40 1.18 -9.88
CA THR A 74 -12.74 0.57 -8.60
C THR A 74 -11.52 0.25 -7.74
N ILE A 75 -10.30 0.43 -8.28
CA ILE A 75 -9.03 0.16 -7.59
C ILE A 75 -8.33 1.50 -7.38
N PRO A 76 -8.36 2.07 -6.16
CA PRO A 76 -7.63 3.28 -5.83
C PRO A 76 -6.12 3.16 -6.12
N ALA A 77 -5.56 4.21 -6.72
CA ALA A 77 -4.13 4.32 -6.98
C ALA A 77 -3.39 4.86 -5.74
N VAL A 78 -2.44 4.09 -5.23
CA VAL A 78 -1.56 4.45 -4.11
C VAL A 78 -0.21 4.93 -4.66
N GLY A 79 0.17 6.16 -4.32
CA GLY A 79 1.51 6.66 -4.62
C GLY A 79 2.44 6.43 -3.46
N VAL A 80 3.48 5.64 -3.68
CA VAL A 80 4.50 5.30 -2.68
C VAL A 80 5.70 6.22 -2.87
N PHE A 81 6.03 6.99 -1.83
CA PHE A 81 7.08 8.00 -1.85
C PHE A 81 8.16 7.70 -0.80
N VAL A 82 9.40 8.08 -1.12
CA VAL A 82 10.55 7.93 -0.23
C VAL A 82 11.33 9.24 -0.20
N ASP A 83 11.17 9.98 0.89
CA ASP A 83 11.84 11.26 1.15
C ASP A 83 11.58 12.33 0.06
N GLN A 84 10.38 12.32 -0.54
CA GLN A 84 10.05 13.21 -1.64
C GLN A 84 9.62 14.60 -1.15
N PRO A 85 9.90 15.68 -1.92
CA PRO A 85 9.45 17.02 -1.57
C PRO A 85 7.92 17.09 -1.43
N LEU A 86 7.47 17.77 -0.37
CA LEU A 86 6.05 17.96 -0.03
C LEU A 86 5.20 18.42 -1.23
N GLY A 87 5.72 19.37 -2.01
CA GLY A 87 5.01 19.92 -3.17
C GLY A 87 4.77 18.90 -4.29
N LEU A 88 5.73 18.00 -4.52
CA LEU A 88 5.59 16.93 -5.51
C LEU A 88 4.52 15.92 -5.08
N VAL A 89 4.58 15.49 -3.81
CA VAL A 89 3.59 14.55 -3.25
C VAL A 89 2.18 15.15 -3.30
N ALA A 90 2.03 16.43 -2.91
CA ALA A 90 0.75 17.11 -2.95
C ALA A 90 0.21 17.29 -4.37
N GLU A 91 1.06 17.65 -5.33
CA GLU A 91 0.67 17.80 -6.74
C GLU A 91 0.17 16.47 -7.31
N LEU A 92 0.88 15.37 -7.11
CA LEU A 92 0.48 14.05 -7.61
C LEU A 92 -0.76 13.50 -6.89
N ALA A 93 -0.92 13.79 -5.61
CA ALA A 93 -2.16 13.52 -4.87
C ALA A 93 -3.37 14.24 -5.48
N ASP A 94 -3.23 15.52 -5.83
CA ASP A 94 -4.29 16.29 -6.48
C ASP A 94 -4.49 15.96 -7.97
N GLU A 95 -3.57 15.22 -8.59
CA GLU A 95 -3.63 14.96 -10.02
C GLU A 95 -4.05 13.54 -10.39
N VAL A 96 -3.41 12.55 -9.80
CA VAL A 96 -3.48 11.16 -10.28
C VAL A 96 -3.69 10.13 -9.18
N LEU A 97 -3.34 10.42 -7.92
CA LEU A 97 -3.43 9.44 -6.84
C LEU A 97 -4.72 9.55 -6.03
N ASP A 98 -5.10 8.43 -5.41
CA ASP A 98 -6.22 8.33 -4.48
C ASP A 98 -5.75 8.13 -3.03
N VAL A 99 -4.51 7.66 -2.81
CA VAL A 99 -3.86 7.46 -1.50
C VAL A 99 -2.39 7.83 -1.61
N VAL A 100 -1.84 8.44 -0.55
CA VAL A 100 -0.41 8.70 -0.40
C VAL A 100 0.18 7.75 0.62
N GLU A 101 1.30 7.11 0.29
CA GLU A 101 2.04 6.23 1.18
C GLU A 101 3.50 6.70 1.33
N LEU A 102 3.95 6.91 2.57
CA LEU A 102 5.26 7.46 2.90
C LEU A 102 6.19 6.38 3.47
N HIS A 103 7.27 6.04 2.76
CA HIS A 103 8.25 4.98 3.09
C HIS A 103 9.64 5.48 3.49
N GLY A 104 9.86 6.79 3.46
CA GLY A 104 11.13 7.40 3.82
C GLY A 104 11.23 7.70 5.31
N SER A 105 11.89 8.82 5.60
CA SER A 105 12.09 9.37 6.93
C SER A 105 11.09 10.51 7.22
N GLU A 106 9.96 10.58 6.50
CA GLU A 106 8.96 11.61 6.69
C GLU A 106 8.29 11.49 8.07
N GLU A 107 8.51 12.48 8.95
CA GLU A 107 7.96 12.49 10.30
C GLU A 107 6.64 13.29 10.41
N ASN A 108 6.04 13.29 11.61
CA ASN A 108 4.80 14.00 11.91
C ASN A 108 4.72 15.47 11.44
N PRO A 109 5.78 16.29 11.47
CA PRO A 109 5.74 17.62 10.87
C PRO A 109 5.45 17.59 9.36
N TYR A 110 6.09 16.69 8.61
CA TYR A 110 5.84 16.50 7.17
C TYR A 110 4.38 16.14 6.92
N ILE A 111 3.87 15.13 7.63
CA ILE A 111 2.48 14.67 7.50
C ILE A 111 1.49 15.79 7.85
N THR A 112 1.79 16.59 8.88
CA THR A 112 0.95 17.73 9.26
C THR A 112 0.87 18.75 8.12
N PHE A 113 2.00 19.11 7.50
CA PHE A 113 1.98 20.03 6.36
C PHE A 113 1.32 19.43 5.12
N LEU A 114 1.54 18.14 4.86
CA LEU A 114 0.96 17.47 3.70
C LEU A 114 -0.56 17.42 3.81
N ARG A 115 -1.09 17.17 5.01
CA ARG A 115 -2.53 17.15 5.29
C ARG A 115 -3.22 18.48 4.97
N GLU A 116 -2.54 19.60 5.11
CA GLU A 116 -3.09 20.92 4.74
C GLU A 116 -3.17 21.12 3.21
N LEU A 117 -2.48 20.27 2.43
CA LEU A 117 -2.42 20.36 0.97
C LEU A 117 -3.24 19.27 0.27
N VAL A 118 -3.60 18.18 0.96
CA VAL A 118 -4.24 17.01 0.34
C VAL A 118 -5.43 16.50 1.14
N ASP A 119 -6.49 16.14 0.42
CA ASP A 119 -7.69 15.51 0.97
C ASP A 119 -7.66 13.97 0.87
N VAL A 120 -6.63 13.41 0.23
CA VAL A 120 -6.48 11.95 0.10
C VAL A 120 -5.92 11.31 1.37
N PRO A 121 -6.25 10.05 1.68
CA PRO A 121 -5.68 9.33 2.81
C PRO A 121 -4.16 9.26 2.76
N ILE A 122 -3.51 9.35 3.92
CA ILE A 122 -2.07 9.21 4.09
C ILE A 122 -1.81 7.95 4.92
N VAL A 123 -0.98 7.06 4.38
CA VAL A 123 -0.41 5.90 5.04
C VAL A 123 1.05 6.19 5.33
N GLN A 124 1.51 5.95 6.57
CA GLN A 124 2.93 6.01 6.90
C GLN A 124 3.47 4.60 7.14
N ALA A 125 4.51 4.23 6.40
CA ALA A 125 5.21 2.97 6.57
C ALA A 125 6.28 3.08 7.67
N PHE A 126 6.43 2.00 8.43
CA PHE A 126 7.44 1.85 9.47
C PHE A 126 8.22 0.55 9.22
N LEU A 127 9.53 0.70 9.07
CA LEU A 127 10.46 -0.43 9.09
C LEU A 127 10.56 -0.94 10.52
N VAL A 128 10.07 -2.15 10.79
CA VAL A 128 10.02 -2.70 12.15
C VAL A 128 11.28 -3.47 12.46
N ALA A 129 12.14 -2.88 13.29
CA ALA A 129 13.33 -3.52 13.83
C ALA A 129 13.27 -3.70 15.36
N GLY A 130 12.34 -3.01 16.04
CA GLY A 130 12.11 -3.20 17.46
C GLY A 130 10.94 -2.38 18.03
N PRO A 131 10.77 -2.39 19.37
CA PRO A 131 9.61 -1.79 20.04
C PRO A 131 9.48 -0.26 19.85
N ASP A 132 10.59 0.46 19.58
CA ASP A 132 10.54 1.90 19.35
C ASP A 132 9.80 2.24 18.04
N ASP A 133 9.85 1.36 17.04
CA ASP A 133 9.15 1.57 15.77
C ASP A 133 7.63 1.47 15.96
N ILE A 134 7.18 0.54 16.81
CA ILE A 134 5.75 0.44 17.20
C ILE A 134 5.31 1.65 18.01
N ARG A 135 6.17 2.17 18.89
CA ARG A 135 5.89 3.41 19.62
C ARG A 135 5.69 4.58 18.64
N LYS A 136 6.58 4.74 17.65
CA LYS A 136 6.46 5.76 16.60
C LYS A 136 5.22 5.57 15.73
N ALA A 137 4.89 4.33 15.34
CA ALA A 137 3.68 4.03 14.58
C ALA A 137 2.41 4.45 15.33
N ASN A 138 2.35 4.18 16.64
CA ASN A 138 1.25 4.64 17.49
C ASN A 138 1.15 6.17 17.61
N GLU A 139 2.26 6.90 17.48
CA GLU A 139 2.34 8.36 17.54
C GLU A 139 2.17 9.05 16.17
N SER A 140 2.10 8.28 15.09
CA SER A 140 1.96 8.80 13.73
C SER A 140 0.66 9.60 13.56
N LYS A 141 0.76 10.73 12.85
CA LYS A 141 -0.38 11.55 12.42
C LYS A 141 -1.01 11.11 11.09
N ALA A 142 -0.49 10.07 10.45
CA ALA A 142 -1.11 9.47 9.27
C ALA A 142 -2.47 8.86 9.63
N ASP A 143 -3.32 8.61 8.64
CA ASP A 143 -4.61 7.95 8.85
C ASP A 143 -4.39 6.48 9.22
N PHE A 144 -3.53 5.81 8.44
CA PHE A 144 -3.14 4.42 8.64
C PHE A 144 -1.62 4.29 8.78
N VAL A 145 -1.20 3.17 9.34
CA VAL A 145 0.22 2.79 9.37
C VAL A 145 0.42 1.47 8.65
N LEU A 146 1.53 1.35 7.96
CA LEU A 146 1.97 0.12 7.32
C LEU A 146 3.23 -0.37 8.05
N LEU A 147 3.25 -1.63 8.47
CA LEU A 147 4.41 -2.24 9.13
C LEU A 147 5.13 -3.13 8.12
N ASP A 148 6.41 -2.84 7.87
CA ASP A 148 7.23 -3.50 6.86
C ASP A 148 8.54 -4.01 7.47
N GLY A 149 9.09 -5.10 6.93
CA GLY A 149 10.39 -5.65 7.37
C GLY A 149 11.58 -5.16 6.55
N ASP A 150 11.42 -5.03 5.24
CA ASP A 150 12.29 -4.31 4.30
C ASP A 150 11.57 -4.26 2.96
N TRP A 151 10.99 -3.11 2.63
CA TRP A 151 10.19 -2.96 1.42
C TRP A 151 10.99 -3.10 0.12
N ARG A 152 12.32 -2.94 0.17
CA ARG A 152 13.20 -3.07 -0.99
C ARG A 152 13.55 -4.51 -1.27
N ARG A 153 13.67 -5.32 -0.21
CA ARG A 153 13.97 -6.75 -0.30
C ARG A 153 12.73 -7.62 -0.25
N ASP A 154 11.60 -7.03 0.11
CA ASP A 154 10.35 -7.73 0.40
C ASP A 154 10.57 -8.83 1.43
N GLU A 155 11.27 -8.48 2.52
CA GLU A 155 11.57 -9.40 3.62
C GLU A 155 10.58 -9.18 4.77
N ALA A 156 10.09 -10.28 5.33
CA ALA A 156 9.26 -10.23 6.54
C ALA A 156 10.14 -9.93 7.77
N PHE A 157 9.58 -9.20 8.73
CA PHE A 157 10.18 -9.02 10.05
C PHE A 157 9.62 -10.04 11.05
N ASP A 158 10.20 -10.08 12.25
CA ASP A 158 9.65 -10.85 13.36
C ASP A 158 8.32 -10.21 13.81
N TRP A 159 7.20 -10.80 13.40
CA TRP A 159 5.86 -10.27 13.70
C TRP A 159 5.53 -10.21 15.19
N SER A 160 6.26 -10.92 16.06
CA SER A 160 6.10 -10.77 17.51
C SER A 160 6.42 -9.34 17.98
N LEU A 161 7.19 -8.58 17.20
CA LEU A 161 7.51 -7.19 17.48
C LEU A 161 6.31 -6.24 17.36
N ILE A 162 5.18 -6.66 16.80
CA ILE A 162 3.95 -5.84 16.70
C ILE A 162 3.31 -5.59 18.07
N GLU A 163 3.73 -6.31 19.12
CA GLU A 163 3.21 -6.16 20.48
C GLU A 163 3.12 -4.69 20.92
N GLY A 164 1.94 -4.29 21.41
CA GLY A 164 1.69 -2.93 21.88
C GLY A 164 1.25 -1.94 20.80
N LEU A 165 1.04 -2.37 19.55
CA LEU A 165 0.34 -1.56 18.55
C LEU A 165 -1.13 -1.37 18.95
N ARG A 166 -1.63 -0.13 18.87
CA ARG A 166 -2.95 0.26 19.38
C ARG A 166 -3.86 0.88 18.31
N ARG A 167 -3.48 0.76 17.05
CA ARG A 167 -4.17 1.35 15.91
C ARG A 167 -4.29 0.34 14.76
N PRO A 168 -5.27 0.51 13.87
CA PRO A 168 -5.34 -0.26 12.62
C PRO A 168 -4.04 -0.15 11.83
N PHE A 169 -3.62 -1.24 11.21
CA PHE A 169 -2.37 -1.29 10.44
C PHE A 169 -2.47 -2.20 9.23
N MET A 170 -1.71 -1.86 8.20
CA MET A 170 -1.42 -2.76 7.09
C MET A 170 -0.13 -3.54 7.38
N LEU A 171 -0.10 -4.82 7.03
CA LEU A 171 1.11 -5.64 7.11
C LEU A 171 1.76 -5.77 5.72
N SER A 172 3.07 -5.59 5.65
CA SER A 172 3.86 -5.69 4.43
C SER A 172 5.19 -6.41 4.71
N GLY A 173 5.90 -6.78 3.64
CA GLY A 173 7.20 -7.43 3.69
C GLY A 173 7.08 -8.96 3.62
N GLY A 174 7.45 -9.52 2.47
CA GLY A 174 7.62 -10.96 2.31
C GLY A 174 6.32 -11.76 2.34
N LEU A 175 5.19 -11.12 2.05
CA LEU A 175 3.88 -11.76 2.01
C LEU A 175 3.58 -12.37 0.64
N GLY A 176 3.10 -13.61 0.64
CA GLY A 176 2.71 -14.38 -0.54
C GLY A 176 1.67 -15.45 -0.18
N ALA A 177 1.22 -16.21 -1.17
CA ALA A 177 0.14 -17.19 -1.01
C ALA A 177 0.41 -18.27 0.06
N ASP A 178 1.67 -18.55 0.35
CA ASP A 178 2.13 -19.55 1.32
C ASP A 178 2.08 -19.08 2.79
N ASN A 179 2.14 -17.77 3.06
CA ASN A 179 2.23 -17.25 4.43
C ASN A 179 1.16 -16.19 4.80
N VAL A 180 0.53 -15.54 3.81
CA VAL A 180 -0.41 -14.43 4.08
C VAL A 180 -1.61 -14.87 4.92
N ALA A 181 -2.10 -16.10 4.73
CA ALA A 181 -3.23 -16.61 5.49
C ALA A 181 -2.90 -16.73 6.99
N ALA A 182 -1.73 -17.26 7.33
CA ALA A 182 -1.28 -17.36 8.72
C ALA A 182 -1.05 -15.97 9.33
N ALA A 183 -0.44 -15.06 8.57
CA ALA A 183 -0.24 -13.67 8.99
C ALA A 183 -1.57 -12.99 9.37
N VAL A 184 -2.60 -13.18 8.54
CA VAL A 184 -3.94 -12.62 8.76
C VAL A 184 -4.61 -13.24 9.98
N GLU A 185 -4.56 -14.57 10.13
CA GLU A 185 -5.19 -15.28 11.25
C GLU A 185 -4.55 -14.89 12.60
N ASP A 186 -3.21 -14.79 12.64
CA ASP A 186 -2.45 -14.52 13.86
C ASP A 186 -2.48 -13.04 14.27
N LEU A 187 -2.37 -12.12 13.30
CA LEU A 187 -2.14 -10.70 13.57
C LEU A 187 -3.38 -9.83 13.37
N ARG A 188 -4.36 -10.32 12.60
CA ARG A 188 -5.60 -9.61 12.26
C ARG A 188 -5.35 -8.17 11.79
N PRO A 189 -4.48 -7.98 10.78
CA PRO A 189 -4.20 -6.64 10.27
C PRO A 189 -5.45 -6.06 9.61
N TRP A 190 -5.50 -4.74 9.53
CA TRP A 190 -6.55 -4.02 8.79
C TRP A 190 -6.44 -4.28 7.27
N GLY A 191 -5.22 -4.46 6.77
CA GLY A 191 -4.96 -4.88 5.40
C GLY A 191 -3.59 -5.52 5.23
N VAL A 192 -3.33 -6.07 4.05
CA VAL A 192 -2.03 -6.60 3.65
C VAL A 192 -1.56 -5.93 2.37
N SER A 193 -0.27 -5.63 2.29
CA SER A 193 0.38 -5.07 1.11
C SER A 193 1.46 -6.04 0.62
N MET A 194 1.36 -6.45 -0.66
CA MET A 194 2.15 -7.55 -1.21
C MET A 194 2.87 -7.09 -2.50
N GLY A 195 4.17 -7.39 -2.56
CA GLY A 195 5.06 -6.86 -3.60
C GLY A 195 5.70 -7.93 -4.48
N SER A 196 7.01 -8.16 -4.27
CA SER A 196 7.87 -8.94 -5.18
C SER A 196 7.60 -10.44 -5.17
N ARG A 197 7.04 -10.99 -4.08
CA ARG A 197 6.61 -12.41 -4.03
C ARG A 197 5.49 -12.75 -5.00
N LEU A 198 4.89 -11.74 -5.61
CA LEU A 198 3.86 -11.87 -6.66
C LEU A 198 4.46 -11.85 -8.08
N ASP A 199 5.79 -11.75 -8.20
CA ASP A 199 6.46 -11.60 -9.50
C ASP A 199 7.07 -12.91 -10.01
N VAL A 200 7.09 -13.06 -11.33
CA VAL A 200 7.90 -14.04 -12.05
C VAL A 200 8.84 -13.28 -12.98
N GLY A 201 10.15 -13.37 -12.73
CA GLY A 201 11.15 -12.64 -13.52
C GLY A 201 11.09 -11.11 -13.35
N GLY A 202 10.55 -10.62 -12.24
CA GLY A 202 10.43 -9.19 -11.96
C GLY A 202 9.22 -8.52 -12.63
N THR A 203 8.21 -9.31 -12.99
CA THR A 203 6.91 -8.84 -13.50
C THR A 203 5.79 -9.55 -12.74
N LYS A 204 4.71 -8.84 -12.40
CA LYS A 204 3.55 -9.40 -11.69
C LYS A 204 2.96 -10.59 -12.45
N SER A 205 2.76 -11.70 -11.75
CA SER A 205 2.13 -12.91 -12.29
C SER A 205 0.69 -13.00 -11.84
N LEU A 206 -0.25 -13.09 -12.79
CA LEU A 206 -1.67 -13.25 -12.47
C LEU A 206 -1.93 -14.46 -11.56
N GLU A 207 -1.22 -15.57 -11.79
CA GLU A 207 -1.36 -16.77 -10.97
C GLU A 207 -0.95 -16.50 -9.51
N LEU A 208 0.20 -15.87 -9.30
CA LEU A 208 0.71 -15.59 -7.95
C LEU A 208 -0.12 -14.52 -7.23
N VAL A 209 -0.49 -13.45 -7.94
CA VAL A 209 -1.36 -12.39 -7.41
C VAL A 209 -2.70 -13.01 -7.00
N SER A 210 -3.36 -13.74 -7.89
CA SER A 210 -4.68 -14.35 -7.61
C SER A 210 -4.62 -15.35 -6.45
N ALA A 211 -3.57 -16.17 -6.40
CA ALA A 211 -3.37 -17.13 -5.32
C ALA A 211 -3.18 -16.42 -3.96
N ALA A 212 -2.40 -15.34 -3.91
CA ALA A 212 -2.16 -14.59 -2.69
C ALA A 212 -3.43 -13.87 -2.21
N LEU A 213 -4.16 -13.21 -3.11
CA LEU A 213 -5.44 -12.57 -2.79
C LEU A 213 -6.47 -13.58 -2.29
N ALA A 214 -6.57 -14.76 -2.93
CA ALA A 214 -7.46 -15.82 -2.49
C ALA A 214 -7.08 -16.36 -1.09
N ALA A 215 -5.79 -16.55 -0.83
CA ALA A 215 -5.30 -17.00 0.48
C ALA A 215 -5.62 -15.98 1.58
N ALA A 216 -5.38 -14.68 1.32
CA ALA A 216 -5.66 -13.59 2.24
C ALA A 216 -7.16 -13.48 2.57
N ARG A 217 -8.01 -13.44 1.54
CA ARG A 217 -9.48 -13.36 1.70
C ARG A 217 -10.09 -14.62 2.33
N GLY A 218 -9.50 -15.79 2.07
CA GLY A 218 -9.95 -17.06 2.64
C GLY A 218 -9.65 -17.19 4.14
N ALA A 219 -8.57 -16.56 4.63
CA ALA A 219 -8.22 -16.53 6.05
C ALA A 219 -9.22 -15.72 6.88
N GLU A 220 -9.69 -14.60 6.33
CA GLU A 220 -10.70 -13.75 6.95
C GLU A 220 -12.01 -14.50 7.24
N GLN A 221 -12.48 -15.32 6.28
CA GLN A 221 -13.74 -16.07 6.40
C GLN A 221 -13.73 -17.14 7.51
N ARG A 222 -12.57 -17.46 8.08
CA ARG A 222 -12.41 -18.47 9.14
C ARG A 222 -12.25 -17.89 10.54
N GLY A 223 -12.04 -16.58 10.68
CA GLY A 223 -11.86 -15.87 11.96
C GLY A 223 -13.17 -15.35 12.54
#